data_AF-A0A3D0CX02-F1
#
_entry.id   AF-A0A3D0CX02-F1
#
_cell.length_a   1.000
_cell.length_b   1.000
_cell.length_c   1.000
_cell.angle_alpha   90.00
_cell.angle_beta   90.00
_cell.angle_gamma   90.00
#
_symmetry.space_group_name_H-M   'P 1'
#
loop_
_entity.id
_entity.type
_entity.pdbx_description
1 polymer ?
#
loop_
_entity_poly.entity_id
_entity_poly.type
_entity_poly.pdbx_seq_one_letter_code
_entity_poly.pdbx_strand_id
1 'polypeptide(L)'
;MRALVAIGALFLIAIVLWDTFETIVLPRRVTRQITLSRWFLRIIWRFWSAVARRMNVGRAREDLSSRETFLSFYGPLSLLLLLIFWAVTLITGFGALQWALGSLLNAPEGSLGFGVDVYMSGTTFFTLGLGDVVPVSSLARAITVVEAGTGFGFLALVIGYLPVLYQAFSRREMRVSLLDARAGSPPRAVE
;
A
#
# COMPACT_ATOMS: atom_id res chain seq x y z
N MET A 1 -8.16 14.49 24.65
CA MET A 1 -7.36 13.46 23.93
C MET A 1 -8.12 12.83 22.78
N ARG A 2 -9.35 12.32 22.97
CA ARG A 2 -10.15 11.70 21.88
C ARG A 2 -10.35 12.59 20.64
N ALA A 3 -10.66 13.88 20.82
CA ALA A 3 -10.80 14.82 19.70
C ALA A 3 -9.52 14.97 18.86
N LEU A 4 -8.33 14.96 19.49
CA LEU A 4 -7.06 15.02 18.78
C LEU A 4 -6.82 13.75 17.95
N VAL A 5 -7.19 12.59 18.50
CA VAL A 5 -7.10 11.31 17.77
C VAL A 5 -8.07 11.28 16.59
N ALA A 6 -9.29 11.79 16.74
CA ALA A 6 -10.24 11.90 15.64
C ALA A 6 -9.70 12.80 14.51
N ILE A 7 -9.16 13.98 14.85
CA ILE A 7 -8.57 14.90 13.88
C ILE A 7 -7.35 14.26 13.20
N GLY A 8 -6.48 13.61 13.98
CA GLY A 8 -5.31 12.91 13.46
C GLY A 8 -5.69 11.76 12.51
N ALA A 9 -6.71 10.97 12.87
CA ALA A 9 -7.24 9.89 12.05
C ALA A 9 -7.83 10.42 10.74
N LEU A 10 -8.65 11.48 10.80
CA LEU A 10 -9.23 12.12 9.62
C LEU A 10 -8.14 12.65 8.67
N PHE A 11 -7.11 13.30 9.24
CA PHE A 11 -5.99 13.82 8.46
C PHE A 11 -5.17 12.70 7.81
N LEU A 12 -4.95 11.60 8.54
CA LEU A 12 -4.26 10.42 8.03
C LEU A 12 -5.04 9.77 6.88
N ILE A 13 -6.36 9.60 7.01
CA ILE A 13 -7.23 9.09 5.93
C ILE A 13 -7.13 10.01 4.71
N ALA A 14 -7.26 11.33 4.90
CA ALA A 14 -7.20 12.30 3.82
C ALA A 14 -5.86 12.28 3.07
N ILE A 15 -4.73 12.18 3.80
CA ILE A 15 -3.39 12.05 3.20
C ILE A 15 -3.30 10.78 2.35
N VAL A 16 -3.75 9.65 2.86
CA VAL A 16 -3.65 8.37 2.13
C VAL A 16 -4.54 8.36 0.89
N LEU A 17 -5.76 8.89 0.99
CA LEU A 17 -6.65 9.02 -0.17
C LEU A 17 -6.07 9.95 -1.23
N TRP A 18 -5.50 11.08 -0.80
CA TRP A 18 -4.82 12.00 -1.70
C TRP A 18 -3.59 11.36 -2.36
N ASP A 19 -2.74 10.67 -1.59
CA ASP A 19 -1.54 9.98 -2.09
C ASP A 19 -1.91 8.85 -3.07
N THR A 20 -2.97 8.09 -2.76
CA THR A 20 -3.50 7.04 -3.63
C THR A 20 -4.01 7.62 -4.95
N PHE A 21 -4.80 8.70 -4.87
CA PHE A 21 -5.31 9.39 -6.04
C PHE A 21 -4.18 10.00 -6.90
N GLU A 22 -3.19 10.66 -6.28
CA GLU A 22 -2.05 11.24 -6.99
C GLU A 22 -1.18 10.16 -7.65
N THR A 23 -0.99 9.01 -6.97
CA THR A 23 -0.12 7.93 -7.48
C THR A 23 -0.79 7.09 -8.56
N ILE A 24 -2.10 6.81 -8.42
CA ILE A 24 -2.83 5.94 -9.35
C ILE A 24 -3.48 6.76 -10.46
N VAL A 25 -4.22 7.81 -10.12
CA VAL A 25 -5.11 8.51 -11.07
C VAL A 25 -4.40 9.61 -11.85
N LEU A 26 -3.40 10.29 -11.28
CA LEU A 26 -2.70 11.37 -11.96
C LEU A 26 -1.43 10.87 -12.69
N PRO A 27 -1.41 10.78 -14.04
CA PRO A 27 -0.20 10.47 -14.81
C PRO A 27 0.73 11.69 -14.94
N ARG A 28 0.86 12.54 -13.92
CA ARG A 28 1.74 13.72 -13.98
C ARG A 28 3.18 13.34 -13.63
N ARG A 29 4.15 13.91 -14.34
CA ARG A 29 5.55 13.97 -13.89
C ARG A 29 5.59 14.78 -12.58
N VAL A 30 5.47 14.11 -11.44
CA VAL A 30 5.31 14.77 -10.13
C VAL A 30 6.60 15.46 -9.70
N THR A 31 6.59 16.79 -9.77
CA THR A 31 7.58 17.74 -9.24
C THR A 31 7.56 17.89 -7.71
N ARG A 32 6.58 17.30 -6.99
CA ARG A 32 6.59 17.27 -5.51
C ARG A 32 7.64 16.29 -5.00
N GLN A 33 8.43 16.71 -4.00
CA GLN A 33 9.59 15.95 -3.51
C GLN A 33 9.27 14.89 -2.43
N ILE A 34 8.10 14.98 -1.77
CA ILE A 34 7.76 14.14 -0.60
C ILE A 34 6.31 13.62 -0.72
N THR A 35 6.13 12.35 -1.08
CA THR A 35 4.84 11.64 -1.06
C THR A 35 4.94 10.41 -0.14
N LEU A 36 3.82 9.96 0.42
CA LEU A 36 3.78 8.84 1.38
C LEU A 36 4.30 7.56 0.73
N SER A 37 3.84 7.30 -0.50
CA SER A 37 4.27 6.16 -1.31
C SER A 37 5.76 6.20 -1.66
N ARG A 38 6.35 7.36 -1.98
CA ARG A 38 7.81 7.46 -2.20
C ARG A 38 8.61 7.15 -0.94
N TRP A 39 8.15 7.62 0.21
CA TRP A 39 8.81 7.33 1.49
C TRP A 39 8.76 5.83 1.80
N PHE A 40 7.59 5.21 1.64
CA PHE A 40 7.39 3.78 1.82
C PHE A 40 8.26 2.95 0.86
N LEU A 41 8.26 3.26 -0.43
CA LEU A 41 9.09 2.56 -1.43
C LEU A 41 10.58 2.68 -1.14
N ARG A 42 11.06 3.85 -0.67
CA ARG A 42 12.45 4.02 -0.24
C ARG A 42 12.81 3.15 0.95
N ILE A 43 11.91 2.98 1.92
CA ILE A 43 12.13 2.11 3.07
C ILE A 43 12.21 0.66 2.63
N ILE A 44 11.26 0.20 1.81
CA ILE A 44 11.31 -1.17 1.27
C ILE A 44 12.60 -1.37 0.48
N TRP A 45 13.01 -0.40 -0.36
CA TRP A 45 14.27 -0.51 -1.11
C TRP A 45 15.48 -0.65 -0.18
N ARG A 46 15.55 0.14 0.89
CA ARG A 46 16.65 0.04 1.87
C ARG A 46 16.68 -1.34 2.52
N PHE A 47 15.52 -1.87 2.91
CA PHE A 47 15.41 -3.20 3.49
C PHE A 47 15.80 -4.29 2.48
N TRP A 48 15.22 -4.27 1.28
CA TRP A 48 15.47 -5.24 0.21
C TRP A 48 16.93 -5.24 -0.23
N SER A 49 17.51 -4.05 -0.45
CA SER A 49 18.91 -3.92 -0.82
C SER A 49 19.86 -4.32 0.32
N ALA A 50 19.47 -4.15 1.59
CA ALA A 50 20.26 -4.64 2.72
C ALA A 50 20.29 -6.16 2.77
N VAL A 51 19.16 -6.83 2.53
CA VAL A 51 19.08 -8.29 2.42
C VAL A 51 19.92 -8.77 1.23
N ALA A 52 19.74 -8.17 0.05
CA ALA A 52 20.52 -8.51 -1.14
C ALA A 52 22.03 -8.31 -0.95
N ARG A 53 22.45 -7.29 -0.17
CA ARG A 53 23.87 -7.08 0.17
C ARG A 53 24.41 -8.13 1.13
N ARG A 54 23.59 -8.71 2.00
CA ARG A 54 24.00 -9.78 2.92
C ARG A 54 24.15 -11.14 2.22
N MET A 55 23.52 -11.33 1.06
CA MET A 55 23.72 -12.52 0.21
C MET A 55 25.10 -12.52 -0.48
N ASN A 56 25.87 -11.42 -0.43
CA ASN A 56 27.18 -11.29 -1.08
C ASN A 56 28.38 -11.81 -0.26
N VAL A 57 28.17 -12.53 0.84
CA VAL A 57 29.30 -13.08 1.62
C VAL A 57 29.77 -14.39 0.96
N GLY A 58 30.31 -14.32 -0.26
CA GLY A 58 30.65 -15.55 -0.99
C GLY A 58 31.32 -15.51 -2.36
N ARG A 59 31.45 -14.38 -3.08
CA ARG A 59 32.23 -14.26 -4.36
C ARG A 59 32.11 -15.42 -5.39
N ALA A 60 31.04 -16.19 -5.41
CA ALA A 60 30.77 -17.16 -6.49
C ALA A 60 29.93 -16.50 -7.60
N ARG A 61 30.16 -16.89 -8.87
CA ARG A 61 29.36 -16.40 -10.02
C ARG A 61 27.88 -16.76 -9.89
N GLU A 62 27.56 -17.85 -9.18
CA GLU A 62 26.20 -18.29 -8.86
C GLU A 62 25.47 -17.34 -7.88
N ASP A 63 26.19 -16.72 -6.94
CA ASP A 63 25.61 -15.76 -5.98
C ASP A 63 25.18 -14.46 -6.65
N LEU A 64 25.91 -14.04 -7.71
CA LEU A 64 25.55 -12.86 -8.51
C LEU A 64 24.22 -13.06 -9.24
N SER A 65 24.03 -14.21 -9.89
CA SER A 65 22.77 -14.56 -10.58
C SER A 65 21.59 -14.64 -9.60
N SER A 66 21.82 -15.20 -8.41
CA SER A 66 20.81 -15.31 -7.36
C SER A 66 20.37 -13.94 -6.84
N ARG A 67 21.33 -13.01 -6.69
CA ARG A 67 21.05 -11.62 -6.29
C ARG A 67 20.28 -10.84 -7.36
N GLU A 68 20.63 -10.99 -8.63
CA GLU A 68 19.90 -10.35 -9.74
C GLU A 68 18.46 -10.84 -9.82
N THR A 69 18.25 -12.15 -9.64
CA THR A 69 16.93 -12.76 -9.56
C THR A 69 16.14 -12.24 -8.35
N PHE A 70 16.78 -12.12 -7.18
CA PHE A 70 16.11 -11.54 -5.99
C PHE A 70 15.74 -10.06 -6.18
N LEU A 71 16.56 -9.29 -6.90
CA LEU A 71 16.29 -7.89 -7.19
C LEU A 71 15.20 -7.69 -8.25
N SER A 72 15.00 -8.64 -9.18
CA SER A 72 13.93 -8.53 -10.17
C SER A 72 12.54 -8.58 -9.53
N PHE A 73 12.36 -9.38 -8.47
CA PHE A 73 11.10 -9.46 -7.73
C PHE A 73 10.69 -8.16 -7.02
N TYR A 74 11.64 -7.27 -6.71
CA TYR A 74 11.35 -6.02 -6.00
C TYR A 74 10.32 -5.16 -6.74
N GLY A 75 10.42 -5.06 -8.08
CA GLY A 75 9.55 -4.19 -8.88
C GLY A 75 8.07 -4.51 -8.67
N PRO A 76 7.60 -5.70 -9.08
CA PRO A 76 6.20 -6.11 -8.91
C PRO A 76 5.77 -6.17 -7.43
N LEU A 77 6.62 -6.71 -6.55
CA LEU A 77 6.26 -6.91 -5.14
C LEU A 77 6.12 -5.59 -4.38
N SER A 78 6.97 -4.59 -4.65
CA SER A 78 6.91 -3.29 -3.99
C SER A 78 5.60 -2.55 -4.21
N LEU A 79 4.96 -2.76 -5.37
CA LEU A 79 3.63 -2.21 -5.66
C LEU A 79 2.55 -2.91 -4.85
N LEU A 80 2.57 -4.24 -4.79
CA LEU A 80 1.63 -5.01 -3.96
C LEU A 80 1.75 -4.61 -2.49
N LEU A 81 2.98 -4.47 -1.99
CA LEU A 81 3.25 -4.00 -0.64
C LEU A 81 2.73 -2.57 -0.42
N LEU A 82 2.83 -1.69 -1.41
CA LEU A 82 2.31 -0.34 -1.33
C LEU A 82 0.78 -0.32 -1.24
N LEU A 83 0.10 -1.16 -2.02
CA LEU A 83 -1.36 -1.32 -1.95
C LEU A 83 -1.81 -1.83 -0.58
N ILE A 84 -1.13 -2.84 -0.05
CA ILE A 84 -1.38 -3.38 1.30
C ILE A 84 -1.15 -2.29 2.35
N PHE A 85 -0.07 -1.51 2.21
CA PHE A 85 0.23 -0.43 3.14
C PHE A 85 -0.84 0.65 3.15
N TRP A 86 -1.34 1.09 1.99
CA TRP A 86 -2.47 2.03 1.95
C TRP A 86 -3.72 1.44 2.59
N ALA A 87 -4.08 0.19 2.27
CA ALA A 87 -5.24 -0.48 2.86
C ALA A 87 -5.14 -0.57 4.39
N VAL A 88 -4.01 -1.06 4.92
CA VAL A 88 -3.76 -1.16 6.37
C VAL A 88 -3.81 0.22 7.03
N THR A 89 -3.25 1.24 6.38
CA THR A 89 -3.27 2.61 6.92
C THR A 89 -4.68 3.19 6.95
N LEU A 90 -5.49 2.97 5.91
CA LEU A 90 -6.90 3.38 5.88
C LEU A 90 -7.72 2.66 6.96
N ILE A 91 -7.59 1.34 7.06
CA ILE A 91 -8.27 0.51 8.08
C ILE A 91 -7.91 1.00 9.48
N THR A 92 -6.62 1.22 9.74
CA THR A 92 -6.17 1.74 11.04
C THR A 92 -6.69 3.15 11.30
N GLY A 93 -6.77 3.99 10.25
CA GLY A 93 -7.33 5.34 10.32
C GLY A 93 -8.81 5.35 10.68
N PHE A 94 -9.64 4.54 10.00
CA PHE A 94 -11.06 4.43 10.32
C PHE A 94 -11.29 3.79 11.69
N GLY A 95 -10.51 2.77 12.06
CA GLY A 95 -10.56 2.19 13.41
C GLY A 95 -10.22 3.21 14.49
N ALA A 96 -9.19 4.04 14.28
CA ALA A 96 -8.84 5.13 15.19
C ALA A 96 -9.93 6.22 15.27
N LEU A 97 -10.61 6.50 14.15
CA LEU A 97 -11.73 7.44 14.10
C LEU A 97 -12.93 6.92 14.91
N GLN A 98 -13.29 5.64 14.76
CA GLN A 98 -14.36 4.98 15.52
C GLN A 98 -14.03 4.91 17.01
N TRP A 99 -12.78 4.57 17.35
CA TRP A 99 -12.29 4.56 18.74
C TRP A 99 -12.38 5.97 19.37
N ALA A 100 -11.98 7.00 18.63
CA ALA A 100 -12.04 8.38 19.10
C ALA A 100 -13.47 8.89 19.34
N LEU A 101 -14.45 8.38 18.59
CA LEU A 101 -15.88 8.64 18.81
C LEU A 101 -16.46 7.88 20.01
N GLY A 102 -15.65 7.06 20.68
CA GLY A 102 -16.00 6.38 21.92
C GLY A 102 -16.40 4.92 21.74
N SER A 103 -16.05 4.29 20.61
CA SER A 103 -16.43 2.90 20.28
C SER A 103 -17.93 2.70 20.50
N LEU A 104 -18.73 3.50 19.77
CA LEU A 104 -20.20 3.42 19.75
C LEU A 104 -20.64 2.17 18.97
N LEU A 105 -20.14 1.02 19.42
CA LEU A 105 -20.30 -0.31 18.83
C LEU A 105 -20.93 -1.23 19.88
N ASN A 106 -21.84 -2.09 19.45
CA ASN A 106 -22.24 -3.25 20.25
C ASN A 106 -21.36 -4.43 19.85
N ALA A 107 -20.59 -4.96 20.81
CA ALA A 107 -19.79 -6.16 20.66
C ALA A 107 -20.32 -7.28 21.58
N PRO A 108 -20.30 -8.57 21.17
CA PRO A 108 -20.95 -9.66 21.89
C PRO A 108 -20.43 -9.90 23.32
N GLU A 109 -19.17 -9.53 23.62
CA GLU A 109 -18.52 -9.83 24.90
C GLU A 109 -18.11 -8.59 25.73
N GLY A 110 -18.57 -7.40 25.37
CA GLY A 110 -18.26 -6.17 26.14
C GLY A 110 -16.79 -5.73 26.10
N SER A 111 -15.95 -6.37 25.27
CA SER A 111 -14.56 -5.99 25.02
C SER A 111 -14.47 -4.77 24.10
N LEU A 112 -14.81 -3.60 24.61
CA LEU A 112 -14.60 -2.34 23.90
C LEU A 112 -13.12 -1.99 23.91
N GLY A 113 -12.50 -1.97 22.73
CA GLY A 113 -11.08 -1.67 22.59
C GLY A 113 -10.68 -1.38 21.16
N PHE A 114 -9.53 -0.70 20.99
CA PHE A 114 -9.02 -0.29 19.67
C PHE A 114 -8.89 -1.46 18.68
N GLY A 115 -8.55 -2.67 19.16
CA GLY A 115 -8.47 -3.86 18.32
C GLY A 115 -9.81 -4.26 17.70
N VAL A 116 -10.92 -4.08 18.43
CA VAL A 116 -12.27 -4.36 17.93
C VAL A 116 -12.72 -3.30 16.93
N ASP A 117 -12.39 -2.02 17.18
CA ASP A 117 -12.66 -0.94 16.22
C ASP A 117 -11.89 -1.14 14.91
N VAL A 118 -10.62 -1.58 14.98
CA VAL A 118 -9.79 -1.92 13.80
C VAL A 118 -10.32 -3.16 13.08
N TYR A 119 -10.76 -4.18 13.81
CA TYR A 119 -11.37 -5.38 13.23
C TYR A 119 -12.66 -5.04 12.48
N MET A 120 -13.56 -4.26 13.09
CA MET A 120 -14.81 -3.79 12.46
C MET A 120 -14.53 -2.90 11.25
N SER A 121 -13.54 -2.03 11.34
CA SER A 121 -13.05 -1.23 10.21
C SER A 121 -12.57 -2.13 9.07
N GLY A 122 -11.78 -3.16 9.37
CA GLY A 122 -11.30 -4.12 8.37
C GLY A 122 -12.44 -4.86 7.64
N THR A 123 -13.43 -5.35 8.40
CA THR A 123 -14.58 -6.05 7.81
C THR A 123 -15.51 -5.10 7.02
N THR A 124 -15.60 -3.85 7.43
CA THR A 124 -16.37 -2.80 6.72
C THR A 124 -15.65 -2.35 5.44
N PHE A 125 -14.35 -2.08 5.52
CA PHE A 125 -13.53 -1.61 4.40
C PHE A 125 -13.48 -2.61 3.26
N PHE A 126 -13.32 -3.89 3.57
CA PHE A 126 -13.40 -4.97 2.57
C PHE A 126 -14.83 -5.41 2.25
N THR A 127 -15.84 -4.76 2.83
CA THR A 127 -17.27 -5.05 2.60
C THR A 127 -17.68 -6.48 2.95
N LEU A 128 -16.99 -7.12 3.90
CA LEU A 128 -17.33 -8.46 4.43
C LEU A 128 -18.59 -8.42 5.28
N GLY A 129 -18.73 -7.40 6.14
CA GLY A 129 -19.94 -7.15 6.92
C GLY A 129 -20.40 -8.32 7.80
N LEU A 130 -19.47 -8.90 8.59
CA LEU A 130 -19.73 -10.10 9.42
C LEU A 130 -20.89 -9.93 10.42
N GLY A 131 -21.25 -8.69 10.78
CA GLY A 131 -22.44 -8.38 11.56
C GLY A 131 -22.32 -8.69 13.06
N ASP A 132 -21.15 -9.10 13.51
CA ASP A 132 -20.78 -9.35 14.91
C ASP A 132 -20.55 -8.06 15.69
N VAL A 133 -19.95 -7.05 15.05
CA VAL A 133 -19.73 -5.71 15.62
C VAL A 133 -20.48 -4.68 14.80
N VAL A 134 -21.51 -4.07 15.41
CA VAL A 134 -22.43 -3.15 14.70
C VAL A 134 -22.44 -1.74 15.30
N PRO A 135 -22.49 -0.70 14.45
CA PRO A 135 -22.59 0.69 14.90
C PRO A 135 -23.97 1.01 15.48
N VAL A 136 -23.99 1.52 16.71
CA VAL A 136 -25.25 1.89 17.41
C VAL A 136 -25.71 3.32 17.12
N SER A 137 -24.80 4.26 16.88
CA SER A 137 -25.15 5.67 16.64
C SER A 137 -25.36 5.99 15.16
N SER A 138 -26.16 7.02 14.85
CA SER A 138 -26.36 7.52 13.49
C SER A 138 -25.06 8.00 12.85
N LEU A 139 -24.20 8.67 13.63
CA LEU A 139 -22.90 9.14 13.17
C LEU A 139 -21.97 7.97 12.84
N ALA A 140 -21.89 6.95 13.71
CA ALA A 140 -21.06 5.76 13.45
C ALA A 140 -21.53 5.03 12.19
N ARG A 141 -22.85 4.90 11.98
CA ARG A 141 -23.42 4.34 10.76
C ARG A 141 -23.04 5.12 9.51
N ALA A 142 -23.09 6.45 9.55
CA ALA A 142 -22.68 7.29 8.42
C ALA A 142 -21.19 7.08 8.09
N ILE A 143 -20.33 6.98 9.09
CA ILE A 143 -18.90 6.70 8.91
C ILE A 143 -18.69 5.32 8.28
N THR A 144 -19.38 4.30 8.77
CA THR A 144 -19.34 2.93 8.21
C THR A 144 -19.73 2.91 6.72
N VAL A 145 -20.74 3.71 6.31
CA VAL A 145 -21.13 3.83 4.90
C VAL A 145 -20.02 4.49 4.07
N VAL A 146 -19.43 5.57 4.57
CA VAL A 146 -18.31 6.26 3.89
C VAL A 146 -17.10 5.34 3.79
N GLU A 147 -16.80 4.60 4.84
CA GLU A 147 -15.71 3.63 4.91
C GLU A 147 -15.90 2.50 3.90
N ALA A 148 -17.09 1.89 3.85
CA ALA A 148 -17.42 0.85 2.88
C ALA A 148 -17.32 1.37 1.43
N GLY A 149 -17.86 2.58 1.17
CA GLY A 149 -17.75 3.20 -0.16
C GLY A 149 -16.30 3.50 -0.55
N THR A 150 -15.48 3.93 0.41
CA THR A 150 -14.05 4.19 0.20
C THR A 150 -13.29 2.90 -0.08
N GLY A 151 -13.52 1.85 0.70
CA GLY A 151 -12.88 0.55 0.50
C GLY A 151 -13.26 -0.12 -0.82
N PHE A 152 -14.55 -0.04 -1.20
CA PHE A 152 -15.01 -0.51 -2.51
C PHE A 152 -14.38 0.28 -3.66
N GLY A 153 -14.34 1.61 -3.57
CA GLY A 153 -13.68 2.47 -4.55
C GLY A 153 -12.18 2.20 -4.66
N PHE A 154 -11.51 1.97 -3.53
CA PHE A 154 -10.11 1.59 -3.49
C PHE A 154 -9.87 0.25 -4.20
N LEU A 155 -10.68 -0.76 -3.91
CA LEU A 155 -10.56 -2.07 -4.56
C LEU A 155 -10.82 -1.97 -6.07
N ALA A 156 -11.83 -1.21 -6.49
CA ALA A 156 -12.13 -0.97 -7.90
C ALA A 156 -10.94 -0.29 -8.63
N LEU A 157 -10.31 0.71 -8.00
CA LEU A 157 -9.11 1.35 -8.54
C LEU A 157 -7.95 0.36 -8.65
N VAL A 158 -7.69 -0.44 -7.62
CA VAL A 158 -6.63 -1.46 -7.64
C VAL A 158 -6.84 -2.44 -8.80
N ILE A 159 -8.05 -2.98 -8.93
CA ILE A 159 -8.38 -3.93 -9.99
C ILE A 159 -8.26 -3.26 -11.37
N GLY A 160 -8.73 -2.03 -11.52
CA GLY A 160 -8.66 -1.29 -12.79
C GLY A 160 -7.22 -0.94 -13.22
N TYR A 161 -6.33 -0.66 -12.27
CA TYR A 161 -4.97 -0.22 -12.56
C TYR A 161 -3.91 -1.32 -12.59
N LEU A 162 -4.14 -2.46 -11.92
CA LEU A 162 -3.19 -3.59 -11.96
C LEU A 162 -2.82 -4.00 -13.40
N PRO A 163 -3.76 -4.19 -14.34
CA PRO A 163 -3.43 -4.53 -15.73
C PRO A 163 -2.55 -3.46 -16.40
N VAL A 164 -2.87 -2.19 -16.18
CA VAL A 164 -2.13 -1.05 -16.77
C VAL A 164 -0.70 -0.99 -16.22
N LEU A 165 -0.53 -1.22 -14.92
CA LEU A 165 0.77 -1.29 -14.27
C LEU A 165 1.60 -2.45 -14.82
N TYR A 166 1.06 -3.67 -14.86
CA TYR A 166 1.78 -4.83 -15.41
C TYR A 166 2.21 -4.62 -16.86
N GLN A 167 1.35 -4.04 -17.70
CA GLN A 167 1.72 -3.70 -19.07
C GLN A 167 2.84 -2.66 -19.15
N ALA A 168 2.87 -1.68 -18.23
CA ALA A 168 3.95 -0.70 -18.17
C ALA A 168 5.29 -1.33 -17.73
N PHE A 169 5.26 -2.25 -16.76
CA PHE A 169 6.44 -3.01 -16.34
C PHE A 169 6.99 -3.90 -17.46
N SER A 170 6.12 -4.67 -18.12
CA SER A 170 6.50 -5.51 -19.26
C SER A 170 7.15 -4.70 -20.37
N ARG A 171 6.58 -3.53 -20.71
CA ARG A 171 7.19 -2.61 -21.70
C ARG A 171 8.55 -2.06 -21.27
N ARG A 172 8.75 -1.80 -19.97
CA ARG A 172 10.05 -1.34 -19.43
C ARG A 172 11.10 -2.45 -19.52
N GLU A 173 10.76 -3.66 -19.10
CA GLU A 173 11.67 -4.81 -19.15
C GLU A 173 12.07 -5.14 -20.59
N MET A 174 11.12 -5.15 -21.53
CA MET A 174 11.42 -5.31 -22.95
C MET A 174 12.44 -4.28 -23.47
N ARG A 175 12.34 -3.02 -23.06
CA ARG A 175 13.32 -1.99 -23.44
C ARG A 175 14.69 -2.21 -22.82
N VAL A 176 14.75 -2.72 -21.59
CA VAL A 176 16.01 -3.07 -20.91
C VAL A 176 16.67 -4.25 -21.60
N SER A 177 15.92 -5.29 -21.97
CA SER A 177 16.44 -6.43 -22.73
C SER A 177 16.91 -6.03 -24.13
N LEU A 178 16.20 -5.11 -24.80
CA LEU A 178 16.65 -4.56 -26.09
C LEU A 178 17.92 -3.71 -25.95
N LEU A 179 18.11 -3.03 -24.81
CA LEU A 179 19.34 -2.30 -24.53
C LEU A 179 20.52 -3.25 -24.34
N ASP A 180 20.32 -4.34 -23.61
CA ASP A 180 21.33 -5.39 -23.41
C ASP A 180 21.72 -6.04 -24.76
N ALA A 181 20.73 -6.33 -25.60
CA ALA A 181 20.97 -6.84 -26.97
C ALA A 181 21.75 -5.86 -27.86
N ARG A 182 21.58 -4.55 -27.67
CA ARG A 182 22.33 -3.51 -28.40
C ARG A 182 23.74 -3.28 -27.84
N ALA A 183 23.94 -3.45 -26.54
CA ALA A 183 25.22 -3.23 -25.87
C ALA A 183 26.17 -4.46 -25.95
N GLY A 184 25.61 -5.65 -26.19
CA GLY A 184 26.34 -6.91 -26.17
C GLY A 184 26.69 -7.38 -24.75
N SER A 185 26.97 -8.67 -24.59
CA SER A 185 27.43 -9.27 -23.32
C SER A 185 28.73 -10.05 -23.55
N PRO A 186 29.90 -9.55 -23.09
CA PRO A 186 30.09 -8.38 -22.23
C PRO A 186 29.91 -7.04 -22.99
N PRO A 187 29.46 -5.97 -22.30
CA PRO A 187 29.21 -4.68 -22.92
C PRO A 187 30.51 -4.12 -23.47
N ARG A 188 30.60 -4.04 -24.81
CA ARG A 188 31.68 -3.34 -25.50
C ARG A 188 31.04 -2.19 -26.27
N ALA A 189 31.50 -0.98 -26.03
CA ALA A 189 31.25 0.12 -26.96
C ALA A 189 32.01 -0.22 -28.24
N VAL A 190 31.36 -0.91 -29.17
CA VAL A 190 31.90 -1.14 -30.51
C VAL A 190 31.47 0.05 -31.35
N GLU A 191 32.44 0.89 -31.70
CA GLU A 191 32.42 1.68 -32.94
C GLU A 191 32.46 0.74 -34.15
#